data_AF-A0A2U0DQ97-F1
#
_entry.id   AF-A0A2U0DQ97-F1
#
_cell.length_a   1.000
_cell.length_b   1.000
_cell.length_c   1.000
_cell.angle_alpha   90.00
_cell.angle_beta   90.00
_cell.angle_gamma   90.00
#
_symmetry.space_group_name_H-M   'P 1'
#
loop_
_entity.id
_entity.type
_entity.pdbx_description
1 polymer ?
#
loop_
_entity_poly.entity_id
_entity_poly.type
_entity_poly.pdbx_seq_one_letter_code
_entity_poly.pdbx_strand_id
1 'polypeptide(L)'
;MERQLVFKKDVIEVLKKADDVKKPTDIQRVFNTRFKYQYTFIFLILEQLRDKLKQKVEEPRIEIMKKDFIFVIDEINRGEISKIFGELFFSIDPGYRGKKGAVKTQYSNLHNNEYEVFYVPENVYIIGSMNDIDRSVESFDFAMRRRFTWIEVTAEQSAENMNLPLDIKERMMKLNNQISNTDGLNSSYHIGAAYFLDSDGKVREDIENIWKLRIEPLLKEYLRGVPDIIEKFLLLKNAFLA
;
A
#
# COMPACT_ATOMS: atom_id res chain seq x y z
N MET A 1 44.28 -17.49 46.68
CA MET A 1 43.60 -16.18 46.60
C MET A 1 42.80 -16.14 45.32
N GLU A 2 41.49 -16.36 45.41
CA GLU A 2 40.60 -16.26 44.26
C GLU A 2 40.51 -14.81 43.79
N ARG A 3 40.83 -14.56 42.52
CA ARG A 3 40.56 -13.29 41.85
C ARG A 3 39.05 -13.25 41.58
N GLN A 4 38.27 -12.60 42.44
CA GLN A 4 36.86 -12.32 42.13
C GLN A 4 36.81 -11.36 40.94
N LEU A 5 36.26 -11.86 39.82
CA LEU A 5 35.96 -11.06 38.63
C LEU A 5 34.86 -10.05 38.95
N VAL A 6 34.99 -8.86 38.35
CA VAL A 6 33.96 -7.80 38.35
C VAL A 6 32.63 -8.39 37.87
N PHE A 7 31.56 -8.30 38.67
CA PHE A 7 30.26 -8.85 38.27
C PHE A 7 29.59 -7.94 37.23
N LYS A 8 28.92 -8.54 36.24
CA LYS A 8 28.17 -7.83 35.18
C LYS A 8 27.18 -6.78 35.74
N LYS A 9 26.61 -7.03 36.92
CA LYS A 9 25.68 -6.11 37.59
C LYS A 9 26.35 -4.81 38.02
N ASP A 10 27.58 -4.91 38.52
CA ASP A 10 28.38 -3.79 39.02
C ASP A 10 28.67 -2.80 37.88
N VAL A 11 29.09 -3.31 36.72
CA VAL A 11 29.38 -2.48 35.53
C VAL A 11 28.13 -1.73 35.05
N ILE A 12 26.96 -2.38 35.07
CA ILE A 12 25.70 -1.76 34.64
C ILE A 12 25.31 -0.61 35.58
N GLU A 13 25.53 -0.75 36.89
CA GLU A 13 25.19 0.30 37.85
C GLU A 13 26.08 1.53 37.71
N VAL A 14 27.37 1.34 37.42
CA VAL A 14 28.30 2.44 37.13
C VAL A 14 27.92 3.16 35.84
N LEU A 15 27.50 2.41 34.82
CA LEU A 15 27.04 3.01 33.56
C LEU A 15 25.78 3.88 33.76
N LYS A 16 24.90 3.52 34.69
CA LYS A 16 23.71 4.34 35.03
C LYS A 16 24.06 5.67 35.70
N LYS A 17 25.23 5.76 36.36
CA LYS A 17 25.73 6.98 37.03
C LYS A 17 27.03 7.45 36.39
N ALA A 18 27.22 7.17 35.09
CA ALA A 18 28.49 7.41 34.42
C ALA A 18 28.90 8.88 34.47
N ASP A 19 27.95 9.82 34.45
CA ASP A 19 28.22 11.27 34.45
C ASP A 19 28.87 11.76 35.75
N ASP A 20 28.63 11.06 36.86
CA ASP A 20 29.18 11.39 38.18
C ASP A 20 30.60 10.86 38.40
N VAL A 21 31.10 9.99 37.51
CA VAL A 21 32.42 9.36 37.62
C VAL A 21 33.43 10.10 36.75
N LYS A 22 34.30 10.92 37.37
CA LYS A 22 35.34 11.71 36.67
C LYS A 22 36.75 11.17 36.89
N LYS A 23 36.97 10.44 37.98
CA LYS A 23 38.23 9.78 38.31
C LYS A 23 37.97 8.40 38.94
N PRO A 24 38.95 7.49 38.94
CA PRO A 24 38.77 6.14 39.49
C PRO A 24 38.26 6.12 40.94
N THR A 25 38.64 7.10 41.76
CA THR A 25 38.19 7.18 43.17
C THR A 25 36.70 7.47 43.32
N ASP A 26 36.04 8.03 42.31
CA ASP A 26 34.61 8.35 42.38
C ASP A 26 33.76 7.07 42.34
N ILE A 27 34.31 5.99 41.79
CA ILE A 27 33.70 4.66 41.77
C ILE A 27 33.52 4.12 43.20
N GLN A 28 34.36 4.55 44.16
CA GLN A 28 34.20 4.23 45.58
C GLN A 28 32.93 4.83 46.20
N ARG A 29 32.40 5.92 45.63
CA ARG A 29 31.11 6.50 46.10
C ARG A 29 29.91 5.74 45.55
N VAL A 30 30.10 5.07 44.41
CA VAL A 30 29.09 4.24 43.75
C VAL A 30 29.07 2.83 44.34
N PHE A 31 30.22 2.30 44.80
CA PHE A 31 30.32 1.02 45.47
C PHE A 31 30.82 1.11 46.91
N ASN A 32 30.18 0.39 47.83
CA ASN A 32 30.73 0.12 49.16
C ASN A 32 31.71 -1.08 49.16
N THR A 33 32.47 -1.29 48.07
CA THR A 33 33.34 -2.48 47.89
C THR A 33 34.77 -2.20 48.37
N ARG A 34 35.37 -3.15 49.09
CA ARG A 34 36.70 -3.02 49.74
C ARG A 34 37.91 -3.05 48.79
N PHE A 35 37.73 -3.18 47.47
CA PHE A 35 38.80 -3.53 46.54
C PHE A 35 39.16 -2.38 45.57
N LYS A 36 40.03 -1.46 46.04
CA LYS A 36 40.50 -0.28 45.29
C LYS A 36 41.10 -0.59 43.91
N TYR A 37 41.69 -1.77 43.71
CA TYR A 37 42.37 -2.15 42.46
C TYR A 37 41.42 -2.30 41.26
N GLN A 38 40.13 -2.54 41.49
CA GLN A 38 39.15 -2.74 40.40
C GLN A 38 38.62 -1.43 39.81
N TYR A 39 38.74 -0.32 40.54
CA TYR A 39 38.22 0.97 40.10
C TYR A 39 38.92 1.48 38.85
N THR A 40 40.23 1.32 38.77
CA THR A 40 41.02 1.74 37.60
C THR A 40 40.57 1.00 36.34
N PHE A 41 40.28 -0.31 36.46
CA PHE A 41 39.84 -1.12 35.32
C PHE A 41 38.43 -0.75 34.85
N ILE A 42 37.49 -0.56 35.78
CA ILE A 42 36.12 -0.10 35.47
C ILE A 42 36.15 1.29 34.84
N PHE A 43 36.96 2.21 35.38
CA PHE A 43 37.14 3.55 34.83
C PHE A 43 37.67 3.50 33.39
N LEU A 44 38.64 2.63 33.11
CA LEU A 44 39.20 2.47 31.76
C LEU A 44 38.14 2.01 30.75
N ILE A 45 37.26 1.08 31.15
CA ILE A 45 36.14 0.62 30.32
C ILE A 45 35.16 1.77 30.05
N LEU A 46 34.84 2.58 31.08
CA LEU A 46 33.97 3.75 30.91
C LEU A 46 34.56 4.78 29.96
N GLU A 47 35.86 5.07 30.06
CA GLU A 47 36.53 6.02 29.17
C GLU A 47 36.52 5.51 27.73
N GLN A 48 36.80 4.22 27.49
CA GLN A 48 36.69 3.62 26.15
C GLN A 48 35.26 3.68 25.60
N LEU A 49 34.24 3.50 26.44
CA LEU A 49 32.85 3.63 26.03
C LEU A 49 32.48 5.10 25.75
N ARG A 50 32.95 6.04 26.56
CA ARG A 50 32.79 7.48 26.32
C ARG A 50 33.42 7.89 25.00
N ASP A 51 34.61 7.42 24.70
CA ASP A 51 35.28 7.72 23.43
C ASP A 51 34.52 7.13 22.23
N LYS A 52 34.01 5.89 22.35
CA LYS A 52 33.14 5.30 21.32
C LYS A 52 31.81 6.04 21.17
N LEU A 53 31.24 6.58 22.25
CA LEU A 53 30.01 7.37 22.20
C LEU A 53 30.25 8.77 21.64
N LYS A 54 31.38 9.41 21.96
CA LYS A 54 31.81 10.70 21.38
C LYS A 54 32.08 10.59 19.88
N GLN A 55 32.68 9.48 19.42
CA GLN A 55 32.84 9.19 17.99
C GLN A 55 31.51 8.94 17.27
N LYS A 56 30.42 8.69 18.01
CA LYS A 56 29.08 8.48 17.46
C LYS A 56 28.24 9.77 17.41
N VAL A 57 28.83 10.92 17.69
CA VAL A 57 28.15 12.22 17.60
C VAL A 57 28.36 12.80 16.20
N GLU A 58 27.23 13.01 15.52
CA GLU A 58 27.06 13.55 14.16
C GLU A 58 27.29 12.56 12.99
N GLU A 59 26.46 11.51 12.94
CA GLU A 59 25.89 11.19 11.62
C GLU A 59 25.13 12.45 11.16
N PRO A 60 25.38 13.00 9.96
CA PRO A 60 24.58 14.11 9.46
C PRO A 60 23.12 13.68 9.55
N ARG A 61 22.31 14.43 10.30
CA ARG A 61 20.86 14.39 10.16
C ARG A 61 20.55 14.93 8.78
N ILE A 62 20.73 14.09 7.77
CA ILE A 62 20.03 14.25 6.52
C ILE A 62 18.57 14.16 6.95
N GLU A 63 17.90 15.29 6.99
CA GLU A 63 16.45 15.32 6.97
C GLU A 63 16.07 14.74 5.61
N ILE A 64 16.06 13.40 5.53
CA ILE A 64 15.55 12.69 4.37
C ILE A 64 14.09 13.07 4.38
N MET A 65 13.72 14.07 3.58
CA MET A 65 12.32 14.26 3.19
C MET A 65 11.86 12.89 2.70
N LYS A 66 11.07 12.21 3.54
CA LYS A 66 10.41 10.95 3.18
C LYS A 66 9.50 11.33 2.03
N LYS A 67 10.00 11.16 0.80
CA LYS A 67 9.18 11.32 -0.40
C LYS A 67 8.14 10.21 -0.37
N ASP A 68 6.91 10.56 -0.68
CA ASP A 68 5.88 9.56 -0.87
C ASP A 68 6.12 8.83 -2.19
N PHE A 69 5.90 7.52 -2.16
CA PHE A 69 5.99 6.63 -3.30
C PHE A 69 4.61 6.05 -3.57
N ILE A 70 4.21 6.02 -4.83
CA ILE A 70 2.94 5.44 -5.25
C ILE A 70 3.24 4.19 -6.07
N PHE A 71 2.63 3.07 -5.68
CA PHE A 71 2.67 1.81 -6.41
C PHE A 71 1.29 1.54 -6.99
N VAL A 72 1.16 1.68 -8.31
CA VAL A 72 -0.09 1.50 -9.04
C VAL A 72 -0.17 0.06 -9.55
N ILE A 73 -1.28 -0.62 -9.25
CA ILE A 73 -1.59 -1.96 -9.73
C ILE A 73 -2.86 -1.87 -10.56
N ASP A 74 -2.71 -1.97 -11.88
CA ASP A 74 -3.86 -1.97 -12.78
C ASP A 74 -4.54 -3.35 -12.76
N GLU A 75 -5.88 -3.38 -12.79
CA GLU A 75 -6.68 -4.60 -12.83
C GLU A 75 -6.33 -5.59 -11.71
N ILE A 76 -6.25 -5.09 -10.47
CA ILE A 76 -5.74 -5.86 -9.32
C ILE A 76 -6.51 -7.17 -9.09
N ASN A 77 -7.78 -7.23 -9.49
CA ASN A 77 -8.66 -8.40 -9.36
C ASN A 77 -8.42 -9.50 -10.41
N ARG A 78 -7.59 -9.29 -11.43
CA ARG A 78 -7.23 -10.33 -12.42
C ARG A 78 -6.21 -11.34 -11.89
N GLY A 79 -5.54 -11.03 -10.79
CA GLY A 79 -4.58 -11.93 -10.15
C GLY A 79 -5.13 -12.52 -8.86
N GLU A 80 -4.60 -13.67 -8.45
CA GLU A 80 -4.86 -14.23 -7.12
C GLU A 80 -4.05 -13.45 -6.07
N ILE A 81 -4.62 -12.35 -5.60
CA ILE A 81 -3.94 -11.33 -4.79
C ILE A 81 -3.32 -11.93 -3.53
N SER A 82 -4.01 -12.89 -2.89
CA SER A 82 -3.50 -13.61 -1.72
C SER A 82 -2.16 -14.31 -1.99
N LYS A 83 -1.99 -14.92 -3.17
CA LYS A 83 -0.72 -15.55 -3.58
C LYS A 83 0.32 -14.52 -4.00
N ILE A 84 -0.09 -13.45 -4.68
CA ILE A 84 0.82 -12.39 -5.14
C ILE A 84 1.46 -11.67 -3.96
N PHE A 85 0.65 -11.28 -2.97
CA PHE A 85 1.17 -10.60 -1.79
C PHE A 85 1.80 -11.57 -0.79
N GLY A 86 1.34 -12.82 -0.72
CA GLY A 86 1.94 -13.84 0.14
C GLY A 86 2.16 -13.35 1.56
N GLU A 87 3.41 -13.33 2.01
CA GLU A 87 3.78 -12.86 3.35
C GLU A 87 3.66 -11.33 3.52
N LEU A 88 3.75 -10.57 2.42
CA LEU A 88 3.60 -9.10 2.43
C LEU A 88 2.19 -8.65 2.79
N PHE A 89 1.22 -9.57 2.74
CA PHE A 89 -0.16 -9.34 3.15
C PHE A 89 -0.28 -8.76 4.57
N PHE A 90 0.63 -9.14 5.45
CA PHE A 90 0.72 -8.58 6.79
C PHE A 90 1.28 -7.16 6.77
N SER A 91 2.38 -6.95 6.05
CA SER A 91 3.10 -5.67 5.98
C SER A 91 2.34 -4.54 5.27
N ILE A 92 1.37 -4.85 4.40
CA ILE A 92 0.58 -3.83 3.71
C ILE A 92 -0.48 -3.18 4.61
N ASP A 93 -0.83 -3.80 5.73
CA ASP A 93 -1.77 -3.24 6.68
C ASP A 93 -1.18 -1.95 7.31
N PRO A 94 -1.91 -0.82 7.34
CA PRO A 94 -1.42 0.44 7.92
C PRO A 94 -0.82 0.30 9.33
N GLY A 95 -1.36 -0.59 10.17
CA GLY A 95 -0.86 -0.82 11.52
C GLY A 95 0.50 -1.54 11.59
N TYR A 96 0.89 -2.19 10.49
CA TYR A 96 2.08 -3.04 10.39
C TYR A 96 3.08 -2.53 9.34
N ARG A 97 2.96 -1.30 8.87
CA ARG A 97 3.96 -0.67 8.00
C ARG A 97 5.31 -0.48 8.73
N GLY A 98 6.37 -0.40 7.94
CA GLY A 98 7.73 -0.24 8.46
C GLY A 98 8.28 -1.51 9.12
N LYS A 99 9.33 -1.35 9.93
CA LYS A 99 10.01 -2.47 10.60
C LYS A 99 9.10 -3.30 11.52
N LYS A 100 7.95 -2.77 11.93
CA LYS A 100 6.99 -3.44 12.83
C LYS A 100 6.28 -4.62 12.16
N GLY A 101 5.98 -4.54 10.87
CA GLY A 101 5.46 -5.66 10.09
C GLY A 101 6.49 -6.25 9.16
N ALA A 102 7.75 -6.33 9.60
CA ALA A 102 8.77 -7.01 8.84
C ALA A 102 8.53 -8.52 8.79
N VAL A 103 8.69 -9.09 7.60
CA VAL A 103 8.48 -10.50 7.31
C VAL A 103 9.73 -11.09 6.65
N LYS A 104 9.93 -12.39 6.84
CA LYS A 104 10.89 -13.16 6.03
C LYS A 104 10.16 -13.66 4.79
N THR A 105 10.70 -13.37 3.61
CA THR A 105 10.15 -13.85 2.34
C THR A 105 10.50 -15.32 2.13
N GLN A 106 9.83 -15.98 1.18
CA GLN A 106 10.06 -17.41 0.88
C GLN A 106 11.50 -17.71 0.46
N TYR A 107 12.16 -16.73 -0.16
CA TYR A 107 13.56 -16.82 -0.60
C TYR A 107 14.55 -16.21 0.39
N SER A 108 14.14 -15.98 1.65
CA SER A 108 15.02 -15.42 2.70
C SER A 108 16.29 -16.26 2.93
N ASN A 109 16.22 -17.57 2.68
CA ASN A 109 17.36 -18.48 2.75
C ASN A 109 18.41 -18.26 1.64
N LEU A 110 18.08 -17.53 0.57
CA LEU A 110 19.03 -17.20 -0.50
C LEU A 110 19.85 -15.95 -0.19
N HIS A 111 19.48 -15.20 0.85
CA HIS A 111 20.22 -14.03 1.29
C HIS A 111 21.44 -14.45 2.11
N ASN A 112 22.56 -13.73 1.93
CA ASN A 112 23.78 -13.95 2.72
C ASN A 112 23.60 -13.58 4.21
N ASN A 113 22.54 -12.83 4.55
CA ASN A 113 22.25 -12.38 5.90
C ASN A 113 20.94 -13.01 6.40
N GLU A 114 21.06 -13.92 7.37
CA GLU A 114 19.92 -14.62 7.99
C GLU A 114 18.95 -13.69 8.76
N TYR A 115 19.38 -12.47 9.08
CA TYR A 115 18.60 -11.43 9.75
C TYR A 115 17.93 -10.45 8.76
N GLU A 116 18.15 -10.62 7.45
CA GLU A 116 17.50 -9.79 6.45
C GLU A 116 15.99 -10.04 6.46
N VAL A 117 15.22 -8.96 6.52
CA VAL A 117 13.76 -8.96 6.56
C VAL A 117 13.22 -7.91 5.61
N PHE A 118 12.09 -8.21 5.00
CA PHE A 118 11.39 -7.30 4.11
C PHE A 118 10.22 -6.64 4.85
N TYR A 119 9.97 -5.37 4.57
CA TYR A 119 8.76 -4.68 5.02
C TYR A 119 8.35 -3.62 4.02
N VAL A 120 7.06 -3.27 4.02
CA VAL A 120 6.57 -2.16 3.20
C VAL A 120 6.72 -0.86 3.99
N PRO A 121 7.43 0.16 3.48
CA PRO A 121 7.59 1.44 4.14
C PRO A 121 6.26 2.19 4.36
N GLU A 122 6.25 3.08 5.35
CA GLU A 122 5.08 3.93 5.67
C GLU A 122 4.76 4.95 4.57
N ASN A 123 5.77 5.39 3.83
CA ASN A 123 5.66 6.36 2.73
C ASN A 123 5.38 5.68 1.37
N VAL A 124 4.82 4.47 1.37
CA VAL A 124 4.42 3.75 0.15
C VAL A 124 2.89 3.57 0.13
N TYR A 125 2.26 4.21 -0.84
CA TYR A 125 0.83 4.13 -1.12
C TYR A 125 0.60 3.11 -2.24
N ILE A 126 -0.38 2.23 -2.06
CA ILE A 126 -0.77 1.25 -3.09
C ILE A 126 -2.13 1.67 -3.63
N ILE A 127 -2.20 1.89 -4.94
CA ILE A 127 -3.45 2.24 -5.63
C ILE A 127 -3.75 1.11 -6.60
N GLY A 128 -4.87 0.44 -6.40
CA GLY A 128 -5.37 -0.60 -7.30
C GLY A 128 -6.55 -0.06 -8.12
N SER A 129 -6.59 -0.36 -9.43
CA SER A 129 -7.81 -0.26 -10.22
C SER A 129 -8.48 -1.63 -10.30
N MET A 130 -9.81 -1.66 -10.36
CA MET A 130 -10.59 -2.89 -10.38
C MET A 130 -11.78 -2.73 -11.31
N ASN A 131 -12.00 -3.72 -12.19
CA ASN A 131 -13.20 -3.82 -13.01
C ASN A 131 -14.21 -4.77 -12.35
N ASP A 132 -15.40 -4.27 -12.04
CA ASP A 132 -16.43 -5.03 -11.31
C ASP A 132 -17.12 -6.11 -12.13
N ILE A 133 -17.13 -5.98 -13.46
CA ILE A 133 -17.93 -6.79 -14.38
C ILE A 133 -17.21 -8.06 -14.84
N ASP A 134 -15.89 -8.11 -14.70
CA ASP A 134 -15.10 -9.17 -15.30
C ASP A 134 -15.36 -10.48 -14.55
N ARG A 135 -16.02 -11.43 -15.23
CA ARG A 135 -16.46 -12.71 -14.65
C ARG A 135 -15.31 -13.67 -14.36
N SER A 136 -14.09 -13.34 -14.80
CA SER A 136 -12.88 -14.15 -14.63
C SER A 136 -12.05 -13.81 -13.38
N VAL A 137 -12.56 -12.92 -12.53
CA VAL A 137 -11.78 -12.32 -11.44
C VAL A 137 -11.89 -13.09 -10.14
N GLU A 138 -10.78 -13.16 -9.41
CA GLU A 138 -10.72 -13.77 -8.10
C GLU A 138 -11.46 -12.89 -7.09
N SER A 139 -12.30 -13.50 -6.25
CA SER A 139 -13.06 -12.75 -5.25
C SER A 139 -12.11 -12.24 -4.16
N PHE A 140 -12.11 -10.93 -3.93
CA PHE A 140 -11.41 -10.35 -2.79
C PHE A 140 -11.97 -10.89 -1.47
N ASP A 141 -11.14 -11.65 -0.75
CA ASP A 141 -11.48 -12.13 0.59
C ASP A 141 -11.62 -10.95 1.58
N PHE A 142 -12.40 -11.18 2.62
CA PHE A 142 -12.70 -10.23 3.69
C PHE A 142 -11.43 -9.68 4.37
N ALA A 143 -10.36 -10.47 4.44
CA ALA A 143 -9.09 -10.00 4.96
C ALA A 143 -8.45 -8.92 4.07
N MET A 144 -8.54 -9.04 2.74
CA MET A 144 -8.05 -8.02 1.80
C MET A 144 -8.90 -6.76 1.85
N ARG A 145 -10.23 -6.93 1.87
CA ARG A 145 -11.18 -5.81 1.85
C ARG A 145 -10.95 -4.82 3.00
N ARG A 146 -10.48 -5.29 4.17
CA ARG A 146 -10.17 -4.45 5.34
C ARG A 146 -8.86 -3.65 5.24
N ARG A 147 -7.99 -3.97 4.28
CA ARG A 147 -6.67 -3.34 4.11
C ARG A 147 -6.63 -2.28 3.01
N PHE A 148 -7.65 -2.26 2.17
CA PHE A 148 -7.83 -1.27 1.12
C PHE A 148 -9.02 -0.37 1.43
N THR A 149 -8.89 0.91 1.10
CA THR A 149 -10.03 1.83 1.01
C THR A 149 -10.67 1.66 -0.36
N TRP A 150 -11.96 1.35 -0.38
CA TRP A 150 -12.73 1.16 -1.60
C TRP A 150 -13.33 2.49 -2.01
N ILE A 151 -12.96 2.97 -3.19
CA ILE A 151 -13.48 4.21 -3.78
C ILE A 151 -14.08 3.83 -5.13
N GLU A 152 -15.40 3.90 -5.22
CA GLU A 152 -16.11 3.69 -6.48
C GLU A 152 -15.95 4.94 -7.37
N VAL A 153 -15.61 4.73 -8.63
CA VAL A 153 -15.63 5.77 -9.66
C VAL A 153 -16.82 5.51 -10.57
N THR A 154 -17.88 6.28 -10.39
CA THR A 154 -19.12 6.08 -11.15
C THR A 154 -18.98 6.60 -12.60
N ALA A 155 -19.91 6.19 -13.47
CA ALA A 155 -19.95 6.69 -14.84
C ALA A 155 -20.13 8.21 -14.88
N GLU A 156 -20.97 8.78 -14.01
CA GLU A 156 -21.18 10.23 -13.86
C GLU A 156 -19.87 10.94 -13.52
N GLN A 157 -19.15 10.44 -12.52
CA GLN A 157 -17.86 11.00 -12.10
C GLN A 157 -16.83 10.88 -13.23
N SER A 158 -16.84 9.78 -13.98
CA SER A 158 -15.95 9.60 -15.13
C SER A 158 -16.22 10.65 -16.22
N ALA A 159 -17.48 11.00 -16.48
CA ALA A 159 -17.84 12.03 -17.47
C ALA A 159 -17.41 13.42 -17.03
N GLU A 160 -17.50 13.72 -15.73
CA GLU A 160 -17.02 14.98 -15.17
C GLU A 160 -15.49 15.08 -15.23
N ASN A 161 -14.80 14.05 -14.76
CA ASN A 161 -13.34 14.01 -14.72
C ASN A 161 -12.71 14.08 -16.12
N MET A 162 -13.41 13.56 -17.13
CA MET A 162 -12.99 13.57 -18.53
C MET A 162 -13.53 14.77 -19.33
N ASN A 163 -14.24 15.71 -18.69
CA ASN A 163 -14.83 16.90 -19.32
C ASN A 163 -15.69 16.59 -20.55
N LEU A 164 -16.58 15.59 -20.45
CA LEU A 164 -17.49 15.28 -21.54
C LEU A 164 -18.49 16.43 -21.76
N PRO A 165 -18.80 16.78 -23.03
CA PRO A 165 -19.85 17.72 -23.38
C PRO A 165 -21.20 17.31 -22.80
N LEU A 166 -22.03 18.30 -22.48
CA LEU A 166 -23.30 18.09 -21.78
C LEU A 166 -24.24 17.14 -22.56
N ASP A 167 -24.30 17.28 -23.87
CA ASP A 167 -25.11 16.44 -24.76
C ASP A 167 -24.67 14.97 -24.74
N ILE A 168 -23.36 14.72 -24.72
CA ILE A 168 -22.81 13.36 -24.62
C ILE A 168 -23.06 12.80 -23.22
N LYS A 169 -22.86 13.61 -22.18
CA LYS A 169 -23.13 13.22 -20.79
C LYS A 169 -24.59 12.79 -20.63
N GLU A 170 -25.55 13.57 -21.14
CA GLU A 170 -26.97 13.23 -21.09
C GLU A 170 -27.29 11.91 -21.81
N ARG A 171 -26.73 11.68 -23.01
CA ARG A 171 -26.92 10.41 -23.75
C ARG A 171 -26.36 9.21 -23.00
N MET A 172 -25.14 9.34 -22.46
CA MET A 172 -24.51 8.31 -21.64
C MET A 172 -25.38 7.99 -20.42
N MET A 173 -25.91 9.00 -19.74
CA MET A 173 -26.77 8.84 -18.57
C MET A 173 -28.11 8.17 -18.91
N LYS A 174 -28.76 8.56 -20.02
CA LYS A 174 -29.99 7.89 -20.49
C LYS A 174 -29.74 6.40 -20.75
N LEU A 175 -28.63 6.07 -21.41
CA LEU A 175 -28.24 4.69 -21.65
C LEU A 175 -27.98 3.94 -20.33
N ASN A 176 -27.21 4.51 -19.41
CA ASN A 176 -26.89 3.88 -18.12
C ASN A 176 -28.13 3.67 -17.25
N ASN A 177 -29.06 4.61 -17.24
CA ASN A 177 -30.36 4.44 -16.59
C ASN A 177 -31.14 3.27 -17.21
N GLN A 178 -31.13 3.14 -18.54
CA GLN A 178 -31.79 2.01 -19.21
C GLN A 178 -31.08 0.68 -18.94
N ILE A 179 -29.75 0.67 -18.82
CA ILE A 179 -28.98 -0.52 -18.42
C ILE A 179 -29.42 -0.98 -17.02
N SER A 180 -29.52 -0.08 -16.06
CA SER A 180 -29.99 -0.42 -14.69
C SER A 180 -31.42 -0.93 -14.65
N ASN A 181 -32.28 -0.50 -15.58
CA ASN A 181 -33.67 -0.93 -15.68
C ASN A 181 -33.85 -2.22 -16.51
N THR A 182 -32.78 -2.76 -17.08
CA THR A 182 -32.85 -3.97 -17.93
C THR A 182 -32.60 -5.22 -17.09
N ASP A 183 -33.57 -6.13 -17.07
CA ASP A 183 -33.43 -7.40 -16.32
C ASP A 183 -32.19 -8.18 -16.75
N GLY A 184 -31.36 -8.51 -15.77
CA GLY A 184 -30.08 -9.20 -15.94
C GLY A 184 -28.86 -8.28 -15.94
N LEU A 185 -29.06 -6.96 -15.95
CA LEU A 185 -28.01 -5.94 -15.84
C LEU A 185 -28.17 -5.12 -14.55
N ASN A 186 -27.13 -4.37 -14.20
CA ASN A 186 -27.10 -3.49 -13.02
C ASN A 186 -26.08 -2.36 -13.23
N SER A 187 -25.81 -1.56 -12.19
CA SER A 187 -24.88 -0.43 -12.27
C SER A 187 -23.44 -0.80 -12.65
N SER A 188 -22.99 -2.02 -12.35
CA SER A 188 -21.65 -2.48 -12.77
C SER A 188 -21.51 -2.53 -14.28
N TYR A 189 -22.61 -2.63 -15.04
CA TYR A 189 -22.61 -2.63 -16.51
C TYR A 189 -22.70 -1.23 -17.13
N HIS A 190 -22.62 -0.16 -16.33
CA HIS A 190 -22.66 1.21 -16.84
C HIS A 190 -21.50 1.49 -17.80
N ILE A 191 -21.82 2.23 -18.86
CA ILE A 191 -20.87 2.70 -19.84
C ILE A 191 -20.16 3.93 -19.28
N GLY A 192 -18.83 3.86 -19.20
CA GLY A 192 -17.99 4.97 -18.78
C GLY A 192 -17.68 5.98 -19.90
N ALA A 193 -17.20 7.15 -19.49
CA ALA A 193 -16.89 8.27 -20.38
C ALA A 193 -15.82 7.98 -21.45
N ALA A 194 -14.89 7.06 -21.18
CA ALA A 194 -13.79 6.72 -22.09
C ALA A 194 -14.26 6.21 -23.46
N TYR A 195 -15.46 5.61 -23.54
CA TYR A 195 -16.04 5.14 -24.80
C TYR A 195 -16.29 6.28 -25.81
N PHE A 196 -16.48 7.50 -25.32
CA PHE A 196 -16.76 8.70 -26.12
C PHE A 196 -15.49 9.46 -26.51
N LEU A 197 -14.32 9.02 -26.07
CA LEU A 197 -13.05 9.67 -26.37
C LEU A 197 -12.23 8.92 -27.42
N ASP A 198 -11.38 9.64 -28.13
CA ASP A 198 -10.32 9.09 -28.96
C ASP A 198 -9.03 8.81 -28.16
N SER A 199 -7.99 8.35 -28.86
CA SER A 199 -6.70 8.04 -28.25
C SER A 199 -5.97 9.26 -27.70
N ASP A 200 -6.32 10.46 -28.17
CA ASP A 200 -5.75 11.73 -27.71
C ASP A 200 -6.60 12.35 -26.59
N GLY A 201 -7.66 11.67 -26.16
CA GLY A 201 -8.59 12.15 -25.14
C GLY A 201 -9.58 13.19 -25.66
N LYS A 202 -9.74 13.34 -26.98
CA LYS A 202 -10.73 14.25 -27.57
C LYS A 202 -12.07 13.56 -27.74
N VAL A 203 -13.14 14.34 -27.63
CA VAL A 203 -14.51 13.86 -27.78
C VAL A 203 -14.76 13.46 -29.23
N ARG A 204 -15.36 12.28 -29.41
CA ARG A 204 -15.81 11.82 -30.72
C ARG A 204 -17.16 12.46 -31.03
N GLU A 205 -17.24 13.15 -32.15
CA GLU A 205 -18.47 13.85 -32.59
C GLU A 205 -19.45 12.90 -33.30
N ASP A 206 -18.95 11.82 -33.89
CA ASP A 206 -19.78 10.87 -34.65
C ASP A 206 -20.44 9.82 -33.74
N ILE A 207 -21.65 10.17 -33.28
CA ILE A 207 -22.49 9.33 -32.40
C ILE A 207 -22.83 7.98 -33.03
N GLU A 208 -23.08 7.94 -34.34
CA GLU A 208 -23.45 6.70 -35.03
C GLU A 208 -22.27 5.72 -35.06
N ASN A 209 -21.07 6.24 -35.27
CA ASN A 209 -19.84 5.45 -35.19
C ASN A 209 -19.51 5.02 -33.75
N ILE A 210 -19.70 5.89 -32.75
CA ILE A 210 -19.56 5.51 -31.32
C ILE A 210 -20.49 4.34 -31.02
N TRP A 211 -21.75 4.42 -31.43
CA TRP A 211 -22.72 3.35 -31.24
C TRP A 211 -22.26 2.06 -31.93
N LYS A 212 -22.08 2.08 -33.26
CA LYS A 212 -21.83 0.88 -34.06
C LYS A 212 -20.53 0.15 -33.71
N LEU A 213 -19.46 0.91 -33.43
CA LEU A 213 -18.12 0.34 -33.31
C LEU A 213 -17.71 0.06 -31.87
N ARG A 214 -18.37 0.67 -30.88
CA ARG A 214 -17.92 0.59 -29.48
C ARG A 214 -19.03 0.13 -28.54
N ILE A 215 -20.19 0.79 -28.55
CA ILE A 215 -21.26 0.51 -27.58
C ILE A 215 -22.05 -0.74 -27.98
N GLU A 216 -22.47 -0.85 -29.24
CA GLU A 216 -23.28 -1.98 -29.73
C GLU A 216 -22.60 -3.34 -29.53
N PRO A 217 -21.32 -3.54 -29.90
CA PRO A 217 -20.63 -4.81 -29.67
C PRO A 217 -20.55 -5.19 -28.19
N LEU A 218 -20.32 -4.21 -27.32
CA LEU A 218 -20.25 -4.41 -25.87
C LEU A 218 -21.60 -4.84 -25.29
N LEU A 219 -22.68 -4.13 -25.63
CA LEU A 219 -24.02 -4.44 -25.15
C LEU A 219 -24.50 -5.82 -25.64
N LYS A 220 -24.08 -6.26 -26.84
CA LYS A 220 -24.35 -7.62 -27.33
C LYS A 220 -23.70 -8.68 -26.43
N GLU A 221 -22.48 -8.46 -25.96
CA GLU A 221 -21.84 -9.36 -25.00
C GLU A 221 -22.53 -9.31 -23.63
N TYR A 222 -22.94 -8.13 -23.15
CA TYR A 222 -23.65 -8.01 -21.88
C TYR A 222 -25.00 -8.73 -21.87
N LEU A 223 -25.75 -8.64 -22.96
CA LEU A 223 -27.05 -9.31 -23.11
C LEU A 223 -26.92 -10.79 -23.48
N ARG A 224 -25.70 -11.31 -23.66
CA ARG A 224 -25.50 -12.71 -24.02
C ARG A 224 -26.03 -13.63 -22.91
N GLY A 225 -27.01 -14.46 -23.26
CA GLY A 225 -27.67 -15.38 -22.33
C GLY A 225 -28.84 -14.76 -21.55
N VAL A 226 -29.18 -13.49 -21.81
CA VAL A 226 -30.37 -12.83 -21.27
C VAL A 226 -31.59 -13.14 -22.18
N PRO A 227 -32.79 -13.42 -21.65
CA PRO A 227 -34.00 -13.54 -22.47
C PRO A 227 -34.36 -12.24 -23.21
N ASP A 228 -35.09 -12.35 -24.31
CA ASP A 228 -35.66 -11.21 -25.06
C ASP A 228 -34.61 -10.18 -25.53
N ILE A 229 -33.45 -10.68 -25.97
CA ILE A 229 -32.28 -9.87 -26.37
C ILE A 229 -32.65 -8.77 -27.38
N ILE A 230 -33.48 -9.08 -28.38
CA ILE A 230 -33.82 -8.14 -29.46
C ILE A 230 -34.58 -6.94 -28.90
N GLU A 231 -35.58 -7.17 -28.04
CA GLU A 231 -36.37 -6.11 -27.43
C GLU A 231 -35.53 -5.25 -26.49
N LYS A 232 -34.77 -5.90 -25.59
CA LYS A 232 -33.87 -5.20 -24.65
C LYS A 232 -32.83 -4.36 -25.37
N PHE A 233 -32.22 -4.91 -26.42
CA PHE A 233 -31.25 -4.20 -27.23
C PHE A 233 -31.86 -2.99 -27.95
N LEU A 234 -33.09 -3.12 -28.47
CA LEU A 234 -33.79 -2.00 -29.11
C LEU A 234 -34.10 -0.87 -28.11
N LEU A 235 -34.51 -1.21 -26.88
CA LEU A 235 -34.72 -0.23 -25.82
C LEU A 235 -33.43 0.53 -25.47
N LEU A 236 -32.31 -0.18 -25.33
CA LEU A 236 -30.99 0.43 -25.07
C LEU A 236 -30.56 1.36 -26.22
N LYS A 237 -30.76 0.92 -27.47
CA LYS A 237 -30.45 1.73 -28.66
C LYS A 237 -31.28 3.01 -28.70
N ASN A 238 -32.58 2.89 -28.44
CA ASN A 238 -33.48 4.04 -28.42
C ASN A 238 -33.12 5.02 -27.31
N ALA A 239 -32.75 4.52 -26.11
CA ALA A 239 -32.31 5.36 -25.00
C ALA A 239 -31.04 6.16 -25.32
N PHE A 240 -30.11 5.58 -26.08
CA PHE A 240 -28.87 6.25 -26.49
C PHE A 240 -29.07 7.30 -27.59
N LEU A 241 -29.92 6.98 -28.59
CA LEU A 241 -30.13 7.84 -29.75
C LEU A 241 -31.17 8.96 -29.52
N ALA A 242 -32.04 8.83 -28.50
CA ALA A 242 -33.02 9.84 -28.10
C ALA A 242 -32.38 11.11 -27.49
#